data_AF-A0A3S1DG70-F1
#
_entry.id   AF-A0A3S1DG70-F1
#
_cell.length_a   1.000
_cell.length_b   1.000
_cell.length_c   1.000
_cell.angle_alpha   90.00
_cell.angle_beta   90.00
_cell.angle_gamma   90.00
#
_symmetry.space_group_name_H-M   'P 1'
#
loop_
_entity.id
_entity.type
_entity.pdbx_description
1 polymer ?
#
loop_
_entity_poly.entity_id
_entity_poly.type
_entity_poly.pdbx_seq_one_letter_code
_entity_poly.pdbx_strand_id
1 'polypeptide(L)'
;MQPKSLKSTLATFSVTFGFGAVAAFLSPSFKTGAAVFSSAIASAGMAVLNIREDKQNERLLREVKRLATAYANLELKVENLERFYQLQSSNQLVVNPVNSILTSYTPPIIAATGADKLIAELNRLKVNLRLPYKQLEKDDLFDTAIFMGDSYPALALVYRKMKASISGDMQGGFSYKLSGSEDNDEICLRFRAILESKGLWTSKYIKSEKRIRFQPHSGDTKVRSFFEGGWLEKFVVYKICSLLSLHGINFEYLINPHVSYSFEESKYYELDALFLVDNQLILFEVKTGDKSNVYLNQINEHSKRRRLNLSKNRAFLVTLSLTDSETEDWNRNNNNITVVNLNNLTNCFANSLGLVTTEESKIQASIFSTEELYTFLNHKKLRPSPEHRLNVITELVSTIKSLEEPLTFNEIRNKIAEKLQISKALTEEILRAIRRSSCFVNAEGGSISQFTQLSEPIKGLLFEDISVLDSKCIETYASTVVAEYPNYFNSLQNIKIFEETVGAEAPDIETINQLKLRNIN
;
A
#
# COMPACT_ATOMS: atom_id res chain seq x y z
N MET A 1 -29.58 -32.33 -46.58
CA MET A 1 -28.11 -32.13 -46.54
C MET A 1 -27.49 -33.33 -45.85
N GLN A 2 -26.60 -34.07 -46.51
CA GLN A 2 -25.86 -35.15 -45.85
C GLN A 2 -24.86 -34.54 -44.84
N PRO A 3 -24.67 -35.15 -43.65
CA PRO A 3 -23.70 -34.67 -42.68
C PRO A 3 -22.28 -34.84 -43.27
N LYS A 4 -21.55 -33.72 -43.41
CA LYS A 4 -20.15 -33.76 -43.82
C LYS A 4 -19.33 -34.40 -42.71
N SER A 5 -18.43 -35.32 -43.07
CA SER A 5 -17.55 -35.97 -42.11
C SER A 5 -16.61 -34.96 -41.45
N LEU A 6 -16.24 -35.19 -40.19
CA LEU A 6 -15.34 -34.33 -39.42
C LEU A 6 -14.03 -34.02 -40.18
N LYS A 7 -13.51 -35.00 -40.93
CA LYS A 7 -12.32 -34.83 -41.79
C LYS A 7 -12.54 -33.82 -42.92
N SER A 8 -13.71 -33.80 -43.53
CA SER A 8 -14.08 -32.82 -44.56
C SER A 8 -14.17 -31.40 -43.97
N THR A 9 -14.74 -31.26 -42.77
CA THR A 9 -14.87 -29.97 -42.08
C THR A 9 -13.51 -29.45 -41.62
N LEU A 10 -12.64 -30.31 -41.10
CA LEU A 10 -11.26 -29.94 -40.71
C LEU A 10 -10.37 -29.61 -41.91
N ALA A 11 -10.49 -30.33 -43.03
CA ALA A 11 -9.76 -29.97 -44.25
C ALA A 11 -10.21 -28.59 -44.77
N THR A 12 -11.51 -28.31 -44.72
CA THR A 12 -12.05 -26.99 -45.06
C THR A 12 -11.55 -25.91 -44.10
N PHE A 13 -11.47 -26.21 -42.79
CA PHE A 13 -10.94 -25.31 -41.76
C PHE A 13 -9.47 -24.98 -42.01
N SER A 14 -8.61 -25.98 -42.19
CA SER A 14 -7.16 -25.76 -42.40
C SER A 14 -6.85 -25.02 -43.70
N VAL A 15 -7.59 -25.29 -44.79
CA VAL A 15 -7.44 -24.58 -46.06
C VAL A 15 -7.89 -23.13 -45.91
N THR A 16 -9.07 -22.89 -45.31
CA THR A 16 -9.62 -21.53 -45.14
C THR A 16 -8.78 -20.68 -44.18
N PHE A 17 -8.26 -21.29 -43.12
CA PHE A 17 -7.36 -20.64 -42.15
C PHE A 17 -5.98 -20.34 -42.77
N GLY A 18 -5.44 -21.28 -43.55
CA GLY A 18 -4.18 -21.10 -44.27
C GLY A 18 -4.25 -19.95 -45.29
N PHE A 19 -5.30 -19.90 -46.11
CA PHE A 19 -5.49 -18.81 -47.07
C PHE A 19 -5.79 -17.47 -46.40
N GLY A 20 -6.56 -17.46 -45.31
CA GLY A 20 -6.76 -16.25 -44.51
C GLY A 20 -5.45 -15.70 -43.96
N ALA A 21 -4.55 -16.57 -43.48
CA ALA A 21 -3.33 -16.15 -42.78
C ALA A 21 -2.34 -15.53 -43.76
N VAL A 22 -2.25 -16.14 -44.95
CA VAL A 22 -1.44 -15.64 -46.05
C VAL A 22 -2.01 -14.31 -46.57
N ALA A 23 -3.33 -14.18 -46.72
CA ALA A 23 -3.96 -12.93 -47.15
C ALA A 23 -3.81 -11.79 -46.14
N ALA A 24 -3.84 -12.09 -44.83
CA ALA A 24 -3.61 -11.11 -43.77
C ALA A 24 -2.16 -10.59 -43.73
N PHE A 25 -1.19 -11.47 -43.99
CA PHE A 25 0.23 -11.11 -44.07
C PHE A 25 0.60 -10.29 -45.31
N LEU A 26 -0.15 -10.47 -46.41
CA LEU A 26 0.09 -9.78 -47.67
C LEU A 26 -0.75 -8.50 -47.83
N SER A 27 -1.56 -8.14 -46.83
CA SER A 27 -2.46 -6.99 -46.93
C SER A 27 -1.74 -5.68 -46.61
N PRO A 28 -1.92 -4.61 -47.42
CA PRO A 28 -1.17 -3.36 -47.27
C PRO A 28 -1.57 -2.53 -46.05
N SER A 29 -2.63 -2.91 -45.32
CA SER A 29 -2.98 -2.29 -44.04
C SER A 29 -3.44 -3.34 -43.02
N PHE A 30 -3.06 -3.12 -41.76
CA PHE A 30 -3.39 -4.01 -40.63
C PHE A 30 -4.91 -4.21 -40.45
N LYS A 31 -5.71 -3.16 -40.72
CA LYS A 31 -7.17 -3.21 -40.64
C LYS A 31 -7.80 -4.11 -41.70
N THR A 32 -7.26 -4.10 -42.92
CA THR A 32 -7.75 -4.94 -44.03
C THR A 32 -7.35 -6.40 -43.82
N GLY A 33 -6.14 -6.64 -43.31
CA GLY A 33 -5.66 -7.99 -42.96
C GLY A 33 -6.48 -8.64 -41.84
N ALA A 34 -6.79 -7.90 -40.77
CA ALA A 34 -7.59 -8.39 -39.66
C ALA A 34 -9.05 -8.72 -40.03
N ALA A 35 -9.68 -7.91 -40.90
CA ALA A 35 -11.06 -8.12 -41.33
C ALA A 35 -11.24 -9.34 -42.26
N VAL A 36 -10.27 -9.59 -43.15
CA VAL A 36 -10.29 -10.78 -44.01
C VAL A 36 -10.07 -12.04 -43.16
N PHE A 37 -9.18 -11.96 -42.16
CA PHE A 37 -8.92 -13.06 -41.23
C PHE A 37 -10.13 -13.40 -40.34
N SER A 38 -10.85 -12.41 -39.84
CA SER A 38 -12.04 -12.62 -38.99
C SER A 38 -13.22 -13.24 -39.76
N SER A 39 -13.44 -12.88 -41.02
CA SER A 39 -14.49 -13.47 -41.87
C SER A 39 -14.25 -14.96 -42.19
N ALA A 40 -12.98 -15.35 -42.40
CA ALA A 40 -12.57 -16.73 -42.66
C ALA A 40 -12.76 -17.64 -41.42
N ILE A 41 -12.65 -17.06 -40.22
CA ILE A 41 -12.78 -17.78 -38.95
C ILE A 41 -14.25 -17.86 -38.51
N ALA A 42 -15.06 -16.82 -38.72
CA ALA A 42 -16.48 -16.85 -38.36
C ALA A 42 -17.27 -17.93 -39.14
N SER A 43 -16.98 -18.07 -40.43
CA SER A 43 -17.55 -19.12 -41.28
C SER A 43 -17.11 -20.53 -40.85
N ALA A 44 -15.88 -20.66 -40.36
CA ALA A 44 -15.32 -21.92 -39.88
C ALA A 44 -15.82 -22.30 -38.47
N GLY A 45 -16.01 -21.32 -37.58
CA GLY A 45 -16.58 -21.49 -36.24
C GLY A 45 -18.04 -21.94 -36.27
N MET A 46 -18.85 -21.37 -37.18
CA MET A 46 -20.24 -21.80 -37.38
C MET A 46 -20.35 -23.24 -37.91
N ALA A 47 -19.37 -23.72 -38.69
CA ALA A 47 -19.33 -25.11 -39.14
C ALA A 47 -18.97 -26.10 -38.01
N VAL A 48 -18.19 -25.67 -37.01
CA VAL A 48 -17.78 -26.47 -35.85
C VAL A 48 -18.90 -26.59 -34.81
N LEU A 49 -19.74 -25.57 -34.67
CA LEU A 49 -20.88 -25.58 -33.73
C LEU A 49 -22.00 -26.57 -34.12
N ASN A 50 -21.99 -27.09 -35.35
CA ASN A 50 -22.97 -28.07 -35.84
C ASN A 50 -22.49 -29.53 -35.82
N ILE A 51 -21.32 -29.82 -35.25
CA ILE A 51 -20.76 -31.18 -35.19
C ILE A 51 -21.31 -31.90 -33.96
N ARG A 52 -22.11 -32.96 -34.17
CA ARG A 52 -22.61 -33.82 -33.08
C ARG A 52 -21.46 -34.57 -32.41
N GLU A 53 -21.55 -34.67 -31.09
CA GLU A 53 -20.56 -35.30 -30.20
C GLU A 53 -20.40 -36.80 -30.49
N ASP A 54 -19.30 -37.17 -31.14
CA ASP A 54 -18.78 -38.54 -31.14
C ASP A 54 -17.68 -38.67 -30.08
N LYS A 55 -17.82 -39.66 -29.19
CA LYS A 55 -16.96 -39.89 -28.00
C LYS A 55 -15.46 -40.02 -28.29
N GLN A 56 -15.04 -40.25 -29.54
CA GLN A 56 -13.63 -40.34 -29.93
C GLN A 56 -12.94 -38.98 -30.12
N ASN A 57 -13.66 -37.86 -30.24
CA ASN A 57 -13.09 -36.55 -30.61
C ASN A 57 -13.20 -35.46 -29.54
N GLU A 58 -13.58 -35.80 -28.30
CA GLU A 58 -13.74 -34.82 -27.21
C GLU A 58 -12.47 -34.02 -26.89
N ARG A 59 -11.29 -34.62 -27.05
CA ARG A 59 -10.02 -33.97 -26.73
C ARG A 59 -9.72 -32.83 -27.71
N LEU A 60 -9.91 -33.11 -29.00
CA LEU A 60 -9.81 -32.13 -30.08
C LEU A 60 -10.88 -31.04 -29.95
N LEU A 61 -12.12 -31.41 -29.63
CA LEU A 61 -13.21 -30.43 -29.43
C LEU A 61 -12.93 -29.50 -28.24
N ARG A 62 -12.35 -30.01 -27.15
CA ARG A 62 -11.91 -29.20 -26.00
C ARG A 62 -10.79 -28.23 -26.37
N GLU A 63 -9.86 -28.66 -27.21
CA GLU A 63 -8.74 -27.84 -27.66
C GLU A 63 -9.21 -26.72 -28.60
N VAL A 64 -10.13 -27.02 -29.51
CA VAL A 64 -10.79 -26.03 -30.37
C VAL A 64 -11.60 -25.02 -29.56
N LYS A 65 -12.36 -25.46 -28.53
CA LYS A 65 -13.07 -24.55 -27.62
C LYS A 65 -12.12 -23.67 -26.80
N ARG A 66 -10.98 -24.21 -26.34
CA ARG A 66 -9.93 -23.44 -25.65
C ARG A 66 -9.35 -22.35 -26.55
N LEU A 67 -9.03 -22.68 -27.80
CA LEU A 67 -8.48 -21.73 -28.77
C LEU A 67 -9.50 -20.63 -29.11
N ALA A 68 -10.78 -20.98 -29.30
CA ALA A 68 -11.84 -19.99 -29.51
C ALA A 68 -11.98 -19.01 -28.32
N THR A 69 -11.87 -19.51 -27.09
CA THR A 69 -11.93 -18.68 -25.88
C THR A 69 -10.70 -17.78 -25.72
N ALA A 70 -9.51 -18.30 -26.01
CA ALA A 70 -8.27 -17.53 -25.99
C ALA A 70 -8.29 -16.39 -27.02
N TYR A 71 -8.90 -16.62 -28.19
CA TYR A 71 -9.04 -15.62 -29.23
C TYR A 71 -10.06 -14.52 -28.88
N ALA A 72 -11.22 -14.87 -28.31
CA ALA A 72 -12.19 -13.89 -27.81
C ALA A 72 -11.57 -12.94 -26.75
N ASN A 73 -10.70 -13.47 -25.89
CA ASN A 73 -9.94 -12.66 -24.94
C ASN A 73 -8.89 -11.76 -25.61
N LEU A 74 -8.38 -12.14 -26.77
CA LEU A 74 -7.42 -11.36 -27.54
C LEU A 74 -8.10 -10.23 -28.31
N GLU A 75 -9.27 -10.47 -28.91
CA GLU A 75 -10.11 -9.42 -29.53
C GLU A 75 -10.49 -8.34 -28.50
N LEU A 76 -10.91 -8.74 -27.30
CA LEU A 76 -11.21 -7.81 -26.19
C LEU A 76 -9.98 -6.96 -25.78
N LYS A 77 -8.77 -7.55 -25.81
CA LYS A 77 -7.53 -6.82 -25.52
C LYS A 77 -7.16 -5.84 -26.64
N VAL A 78 -7.36 -6.23 -27.90
CA VAL A 78 -7.12 -5.36 -29.05
C VAL A 78 -8.11 -4.21 -29.06
N GLU A 79 -9.38 -4.45 -28.79
CA GLU A 79 -10.40 -3.40 -28.68
C GLU A 79 -10.09 -2.40 -27.55
N ASN A 80 -9.61 -2.89 -26.39
CA ASN A 80 -9.17 -2.04 -25.29
C ASN A 80 -7.92 -1.21 -25.63
N LEU A 81 -6.98 -1.79 -26.39
CA LEU A 81 -5.80 -1.08 -26.89
C LEU A 81 -6.18 -0.02 -27.93
N GLU A 82 -7.09 -0.33 -28.85
CA GLU A 82 -7.61 0.63 -29.83
C GLU A 82 -8.36 1.78 -29.15
N ARG A 83 -9.15 1.47 -28.10
CA ARG A 83 -9.83 2.47 -27.28
C ARG A 83 -8.83 3.35 -26.53
N PHE A 84 -7.76 2.77 -25.99
CA PHE A 84 -6.67 3.53 -25.36
C PHE A 84 -5.98 4.49 -26.34
N TYR A 85 -5.68 4.04 -27.56
CA TYR A 85 -5.07 4.90 -28.59
C TYR A 85 -6.03 5.96 -29.15
N GLN A 86 -7.34 5.66 -29.27
CA GLN A 86 -8.36 6.66 -29.63
C GLN A 86 -8.55 7.72 -28.53
N LEU A 87 -8.41 7.34 -27.26
CA LEU A 87 -8.45 8.25 -26.11
C LEU A 87 -7.19 9.13 -26.01
N GLN A 88 -6.04 8.68 -26.55
CA GLN A 88 -4.84 9.52 -26.65
C GLN A 88 -4.87 10.48 -27.85
N SER A 89 -5.56 10.12 -28.94
CA SER A 89 -5.60 10.93 -30.17
C SER A 89 -6.80 11.90 -30.22
N SER A 90 -7.82 11.67 -29.41
CA SER A 90 -8.89 12.64 -29.14
C SER A 90 -8.53 13.41 -27.88
N ASN A 91 -8.14 14.68 -28.01
CA ASN A 91 -7.71 15.56 -26.92
C ASN A 91 -8.88 15.97 -25.98
N GLN A 92 -9.66 14.99 -25.51
CA GLN A 92 -10.77 15.11 -24.56
C GLN A 92 -10.59 14.10 -23.43
N LEU A 93 -9.60 14.38 -22.58
CA LEU A 93 -9.70 14.08 -21.17
C LEU A 93 -9.53 15.40 -20.42
N VAL A 94 -10.66 16.05 -20.12
CA VAL A 94 -10.75 16.92 -18.95
C VAL A 94 -10.60 15.98 -17.76
N VAL A 95 -9.36 15.83 -17.30
CA VAL A 95 -9.06 15.27 -16.00
C VAL A 95 -9.60 16.29 -15.00
N ASN A 96 -10.77 16.01 -14.42
CA ASN A 96 -11.11 16.63 -13.15
C ASN A 96 -10.02 16.22 -12.16
N PRO A 97 -9.24 17.15 -11.60
CA PRO A 97 -8.26 16.81 -10.60
C PRO A 97 -9.02 16.39 -9.35
N VAL A 98 -9.18 15.09 -9.18
CA VAL A 98 -9.32 14.53 -7.84
C VAL A 98 -8.01 14.90 -7.16
N ASN A 99 -8.07 15.81 -6.18
CA ASN A 99 -6.96 16.11 -5.28
C ASN A 99 -6.65 14.85 -4.47
N SER A 100 -5.94 13.91 -5.10
CA SER A 100 -5.24 12.83 -4.41
C SER A 100 -4.07 13.47 -3.69
N ILE A 101 -4.29 13.84 -2.43
CA ILE A 101 -3.18 13.90 -1.47
C ILE A 101 -2.78 12.44 -1.24
N LEU A 102 -2.10 11.84 -2.22
CA LEU A 102 -1.11 10.83 -1.89
C LEU A 102 0.00 11.62 -1.21
N THR A 103 0.03 11.58 0.11
CA THR A 103 1.29 11.76 0.82
C THR A 103 2.26 10.78 0.18
N SER A 104 3.24 11.29 -0.57
CA SER A 104 4.45 10.54 -0.86
C SER A 104 5.07 10.27 0.50
N TYR A 105 4.75 9.11 1.08
CA TYR A 105 5.58 8.56 2.12
C TYR A 105 6.92 8.37 1.45
N THR A 106 7.86 9.23 1.84
CA THR A 106 9.26 8.90 1.61
C THR A 106 9.50 7.85 2.68
N PRO A 107 9.80 6.59 2.32
CA PRO A 107 10.18 5.61 3.33
C PRO A 107 11.22 6.28 4.23
N PRO A 108 11.21 6.04 5.57
CA PRO A 108 12.37 6.42 6.38
C PRO A 108 13.55 5.94 5.58
N ILE A 109 14.51 6.84 5.23
CA ILE A 109 15.59 6.55 4.28
C ILE A 109 16.03 5.14 4.62
N ILE A 110 15.54 4.18 3.83
CA ILE A 110 15.91 2.79 3.99
C ILE A 110 17.31 2.96 3.50
N ALA A 111 18.23 3.15 4.45
CA ALA A 111 19.62 3.38 4.15
C ALA A 111 19.91 2.36 3.07
N ALA A 112 20.52 2.82 1.98
CA ALA A 112 21.02 1.93 0.96
C ALA A 112 22.03 1.02 1.67
N THR A 113 21.55 0.03 2.40
CA THR A 113 22.34 -1.01 3.00
C THR A 113 22.76 -1.75 1.76
N GLY A 114 24.01 -1.51 1.34
CA GLY A 114 24.64 -2.41 0.39
C GLY A 114 24.38 -3.84 0.84
N ALA A 115 24.21 -4.76 -0.08
CA ALA A 115 24.04 -6.17 0.28
C ALA A 115 25.39 -6.89 0.41
N ASP A 116 26.50 -6.14 0.41
CA ASP A 116 27.83 -6.67 0.19
C ASP A 116 28.30 -7.59 1.32
N LYS A 117 28.06 -7.24 2.59
CA LYS A 117 28.45 -8.09 3.72
C LYS A 117 27.54 -9.30 3.81
N LEU A 118 26.26 -9.15 3.53
CA LEU A 118 25.30 -10.25 3.48
C LEU A 118 25.68 -11.24 2.38
N ILE A 119 25.99 -10.75 1.18
CA ILE A 119 26.47 -11.55 0.05
C ILE A 119 27.79 -12.25 0.41
N ALA A 120 28.73 -11.55 1.05
CA ALA A 120 29.98 -12.13 1.52
C ALA A 120 29.74 -13.27 2.53
N GLU A 121 28.79 -13.10 3.45
CA GLU A 121 28.42 -14.12 4.43
C GLU A 121 27.74 -15.34 3.78
N LEU A 122 26.88 -15.13 2.78
CA LEU A 122 26.30 -16.21 1.98
C LEU A 122 27.38 -17.00 1.24
N ASN A 123 28.32 -16.32 0.60
CA ASN A 123 29.46 -16.95 -0.07
C ASN A 123 30.31 -17.76 0.91
N ARG A 124 30.55 -17.25 2.13
CA ARG A 124 31.25 -17.96 3.21
C ARG A 124 30.54 -19.27 3.59
N LEU A 125 29.20 -19.25 3.60
CA LEU A 125 28.36 -20.43 3.84
C LEU A 125 28.17 -21.33 2.61
N LYS A 126 28.82 -21.01 1.48
CA LYS A 126 28.66 -21.72 0.19
C LYS A 126 27.22 -21.70 -0.32
N VAL A 127 26.55 -20.58 -0.11
CA VAL A 127 25.21 -20.28 -0.63
C VAL A 127 25.37 -19.31 -1.79
N ASN A 128 25.01 -19.76 -2.99
CA ASN A 128 25.11 -18.96 -4.20
C ASN A 128 23.82 -18.17 -4.41
N LEU A 129 23.92 -16.85 -4.50
CA LEU A 129 22.81 -15.99 -4.87
C LEU A 129 22.66 -15.95 -6.40
N ARG A 130 21.44 -16.14 -6.91
CA ARG A 130 21.13 -15.98 -8.34
C ARG A 130 20.27 -14.74 -8.56
N LEU A 131 20.71 -13.85 -9.43
CA LEU A 131 19.99 -12.65 -9.84
C LEU A 131 18.94 -13.02 -10.92
N PRO A 132 17.75 -12.39 -10.92
CA PRO A 132 17.65 -10.99 -11.30
C PRO A 132 17.34 -10.12 -10.08
N TYR A 133 18.39 -9.59 -9.46
CA TYR A 133 18.27 -8.64 -8.39
C TYR A 133 17.83 -7.30 -8.96
N LYS A 134 16.53 -7.04 -8.94
CA LYS A 134 16.03 -5.67 -8.90
C LYS A 134 16.16 -5.20 -7.46
N GLN A 135 17.31 -4.61 -7.13
CA GLN A 135 17.35 -3.68 -6.01
C GLN A 135 16.43 -2.53 -6.39
N LEU A 136 15.23 -2.50 -5.79
CA LEU A 136 14.34 -1.35 -5.73
C LEU A 136 14.43 -0.40 -6.95
N GLU A 137 13.97 -0.86 -8.13
CA GLU A 137 13.12 0.06 -8.90
C GLU A 137 12.07 0.53 -7.89
N LYS A 138 11.89 1.86 -7.72
CA LYS A 138 10.91 2.45 -6.78
C LYS A 138 9.69 1.54 -6.65
N ASP A 139 9.68 0.70 -5.62
CA ASP A 139 8.62 -0.26 -5.42
C ASP A 139 7.48 0.53 -4.81
N ASP A 140 6.60 0.99 -5.70
CA ASP A 140 5.49 1.88 -5.40
C ASP A 140 4.42 1.23 -4.51
N LEU A 141 4.62 -0.03 -4.08
CA LEU A 141 3.70 -0.78 -3.25
C LEU A 141 4.14 -0.93 -1.78
N PHE A 142 5.32 -0.44 -1.38
CA PHE A 142 5.75 -0.49 0.04
C PHE A 142 4.77 0.25 0.97
N ASP A 143 4.36 1.47 0.61
CA ASP A 143 3.40 2.24 1.42
C ASP A 143 2.05 1.50 1.55
N THR A 144 1.63 0.81 0.48
CA THR A 144 0.42 -0.03 0.49
C THR A 144 0.58 -1.21 1.44
N ALA A 145 1.74 -1.86 1.45
CA ALA A 145 2.04 -2.96 2.37
C ALA A 145 2.06 -2.51 3.84
N ILE A 146 2.64 -1.34 4.12
CA ILE A 146 2.64 -0.71 5.45
C ILE A 146 1.21 -0.46 5.92
N PHE A 147 0.42 0.23 5.10
CA PHE A 147 -0.98 0.51 5.40
C PHE A 147 -1.78 -0.78 5.65
N MET A 148 -1.58 -1.82 4.81
CA MET A 148 -2.26 -3.10 4.96
C MET A 148 -1.91 -3.80 6.26
N GLY A 149 -0.63 -3.81 6.66
CA GLY A 149 -0.20 -4.48 7.89
C GLY A 149 -0.64 -3.75 9.15
N ASP A 150 -0.51 -2.43 9.20
CA ASP A 150 -0.94 -1.62 10.35
C ASP A 150 -2.47 -1.65 10.52
N SER A 151 -3.21 -1.78 9.42
CA SER A 151 -4.67 -1.86 9.41
C SER A 151 -5.23 -3.28 9.28
N TYR A 152 -4.39 -4.32 9.45
CA TYR A 152 -4.76 -5.70 9.12
C TYR A 152 -6.02 -6.19 9.87
N PRO A 153 -6.24 -5.91 11.16
CA PRO A 153 -7.46 -6.36 11.86
C PRO A 153 -8.76 -5.91 11.17
N ALA A 154 -8.81 -4.65 10.71
CA ALA A 154 -9.95 -4.10 9.96
C ALA A 154 -10.02 -4.67 8.53
N LEU A 155 -8.85 -4.90 7.91
CA LEU A 155 -8.76 -5.32 6.52
C LEU A 155 -8.81 -6.84 6.29
N ALA A 156 -8.70 -7.66 7.33
CA ALA A 156 -8.54 -9.12 7.21
C ALA A 156 -9.65 -9.77 6.36
N LEU A 157 -10.91 -9.34 6.54
CA LEU A 157 -12.04 -9.87 5.79
C LEU A 157 -12.02 -9.46 4.31
N VAL A 158 -11.70 -8.20 4.01
CA VAL A 158 -11.65 -7.72 2.62
C VAL A 158 -10.43 -8.31 1.91
N TYR A 159 -9.29 -8.41 2.58
CA TYR A 159 -8.08 -9.07 2.07
C TYR A 159 -8.33 -10.53 1.71
N ARG A 160 -8.99 -11.31 2.57
CA ARG A 160 -9.32 -12.72 2.26
C ARG A 160 -10.14 -12.86 0.98
N LYS A 161 -11.11 -11.96 0.75
CA LYS A 161 -11.90 -11.94 -0.49
C LYS A 161 -11.08 -11.51 -1.70
N MET A 162 -10.18 -10.54 -1.53
CA MET A 162 -9.24 -10.13 -2.59
C MET A 162 -8.35 -11.28 -3.03
N LYS A 163 -7.75 -11.97 -2.07
CA LYS A 163 -6.90 -13.14 -2.32
C LYS A 163 -7.67 -14.25 -3.06
N ALA A 164 -8.86 -14.62 -2.57
CA ALA A 164 -9.71 -15.61 -3.24
C ALA A 164 -10.09 -15.21 -4.68
N SER A 165 -10.36 -13.93 -4.92
CA SER A 165 -10.69 -13.44 -6.27
C SER A 165 -9.48 -13.47 -7.21
N ILE A 166 -8.28 -13.17 -6.73
CA ILE A 166 -7.04 -13.23 -7.52
C ILE A 166 -6.62 -14.67 -7.84
N SER A 167 -6.80 -15.60 -6.90
CA SER A 167 -6.48 -17.02 -7.08
C SER A 167 -7.44 -17.74 -8.04
N GLY A 168 -8.51 -17.07 -8.49
CA GLY A 168 -9.47 -17.60 -9.45
C GLY A 168 -10.69 -18.28 -8.83
N ASP A 169 -10.78 -18.31 -7.50
CA ASP A 169 -11.92 -18.90 -6.76
C ASP A 169 -13.18 -18.00 -6.84
N MET A 170 -13.00 -16.70 -7.11
CA MET A 170 -14.09 -15.75 -7.39
C MET A 170 -13.90 -15.08 -8.75
N GLN A 171 -14.51 -15.66 -9.78
CA GLN A 171 -14.55 -15.09 -11.13
C GLN A 171 -15.36 -13.78 -11.13
N GLY A 172 -14.79 -12.71 -11.68
CA GLY A 172 -15.53 -11.45 -11.85
C GLY A 172 -15.58 -10.56 -10.60
N GLY A 173 -14.58 -10.65 -9.71
CA GLY A 173 -14.47 -9.77 -8.54
C GLY A 173 -15.35 -10.21 -7.36
N PHE A 174 -15.54 -9.31 -6.40
CA PHE A 174 -16.34 -9.59 -5.20
C PHE A 174 -17.00 -8.33 -4.64
N SER A 175 -18.00 -8.55 -3.79
CA SER A 175 -18.64 -7.48 -3.03
C SER A 175 -18.32 -7.59 -1.53
N TYR A 176 -18.02 -6.45 -0.93
CA TYR A 176 -17.77 -6.27 0.49
C TYR A 176 -18.77 -5.30 1.08
N LYS A 177 -19.53 -5.75 2.08
CA LYS A 177 -20.41 -4.90 2.88
C LYS A 177 -19.58 -4.33 4.01
N LEU A 178 -19.64 -3.02 4.18
CA LEU A 178 -19.00 -2.32 5.29
C LEU A 178 -19.59 -2.78 6.62
N SER A 179 -18.77 -2.72 7.67
CA SER A 179 -19.09 -3.26 8.99
C SER A 179 -20.14 -2.43 9.74
N GLY A 180 -20.23 -1.13 9.43
CA GLY A 180 -21.04 -0.17 10.15
C GLY A 180 -20.31 0.50 11.32
N SER A 181 -19.08 0.07 11.64
CA SER A 181 -18.16 0.80 12.52
C SER A 181 -17.49 1.91 11.70
N GLU A 182 -17.56 3.15 12.20
CA GLU A 182 -17.04 4.34 11.51
C GLU A 182 -15.55 4.18 11.15
N ASP A 183 -14.73 3.81 12.14
CA ASP A 183 -13.27 3.64 11.98
C ASP A 183 -12.91 2.51 10.98
N ASN A 184 -13.52 1.33 11.11
CA ASN A 184 -13.26 0.20 10.20
C ASN A 184 -13.74 0.49 8.77
N ASP A 185 -14.87 1.19 8.64
CA ASP A 185 -15.42 1.56 7.36
C ASP A 185 -14.55 2.62 6.67
N GLU A 186 -14.04 3.60 7.42
CA GLU A 186 -13.06 4.58 6.93
C GLU A 186 -11.78 3.92 6.44
N ILE A 187 -11.20 3.02 7.24
CA ILE A 187 -10.00 2.24 6.85
C ILE A 187 -10.25 1.48 5.54
N CYS A 188 -11.41 0.84 5.38
CA CYS A 188 -11.77 0.12 4.17
C CYS A 188 -11.92 1.05 2.95
N LEU A 189 -12.47 2.26 3.15
CA LEU A 189 -12.62 3.26 2.10
C LEU A 189 -11.28 3.91 1.71
N ARG A 190 -10.38 4.14 2.66
CA ARG A 190 -9.00 4.57 2.41
C ARG A 190 -8.23 3.51 1.65
N PHE A 191 -8.34 2.24 2.08
CA PHE A 191 -7.72 1.12 1.38
C PHE A 191 -8.18 1.06 -0.08
N ARG A 192 -9.51 1.15 -0.29
CA ARG A 192 -10.11 1.22 -1.62
C ARG A 192 -9.47 2.32 -2.48
N ALA A 193 -9.35 3.54 -1.97
CA ALA A 193 -8.75 4.66 -2.69
C ALA A 193 -7.27 4.43 -3.05
N ILE A 194 -6.49 3.84 -2.12
CA ILE A 194 -5.09 3.45 -2.37
C ILE A 194 -5.02 2.47 -3.55
N LEU A 195 -5.85 1.42 -3.52
CA LEU A 195 -5.86 0.40 -4.57
C LEU A 195 -6.24 0.96 -5.95
N GLU A 196 -7.23 1.86 -6.01
CA GLU A 196 -7.62 2.54 -7.25
C GLU A 196 -6.49 3.44 -7.77
N SER A 197 -5.87 4.24 -6.89
CA SER A 197 -4.80 5.17 -7.26
C SER A 197 -3.55 4.48 -7.81
N LYS A 198 -3.27 3.26 -7.35
CA LYS A 198 -2.13 2.43 -7.77
C LYS A 198 -2.48 1.50 -8.94
N GLY A 199 -3.71 1.56 -9.45
CA GLY A 199 -4.17 0.67 -10.53
C GLY A 199 -4.22 -0.81 -10.15
N LEU A 200 -4.24 -1.14 -8.85
CA LEU A 200 -4.25 -2.53 -8.39
C LEU A 200 -5.63 -3.16 -8.56
N TRP A 201 -6.68 -2.39 -8.32
CA TRP A 201 -8.07 -2.82 -8.40
C TRP A 201 -8.94 -1.72 -9.01
N THR A 202 -9.98 -2.12 -9.73
CA THR A 202 -11.13 -1.23 -9.96
C THR A 202 -12.16 -1.46 -8.88
N SER A 203 -12.84 -0.40 -8.45
CA SER A 203 -13.90 -0.57 -7.47
C SER A 203 -15.04 0.44 -7.63
N LYS A 204 -16.20 0.11 -7.06
CA LYS A 204 -17.38 0.97 -7.03
C LYS A 204 -17.97 0.95 -5.63
N TYR A 205 -18.02 2.12 -5.00
CA TYR A 205 -18.73 2.29 -3.74
C TYR A 205 -20.19 2.65 -3.98
N ILE A 206 -21.10 1.87 -3.40
CA ILE A 206 -22.55 2.08 -3.45
C ILE A 206 -22.98 2.55 -2.07
N LYS A 207 -23.11 3.87 -1.92
CA LYS A 207 -23.37 4.55 -0.65
C LYS A 207 -24.66 4.08 0.02
N SER A 208 -25.75 3.90 -0.76
CA SER A 208 -27.05 3.45 -0.26
C SER A 208 -27.00 2.04 0.37
N GLU A 209 -26.09 1.19 -0.09
CA GLU A 209 -25.94 -0.19 0.39
C GLU A 209 -24.79 -0.34 1.40
N LYS A 210 -24.03 0.74 1.69
CA LYS A 210 -22.75 0.71 2.39
C LYS A 210 -21.86 -0.44 1.90
N ARG A 211 -21.68 -0.51 0.58
CA ARG A 211 -21.07 -1.68 -0.08
C ARG A 211 -20.03 -1.25 -1.10
N ILE A 212 -18.90 -1.93 -1.10
CA ILE A 212 -17.85 -1.79 -2.12
C ILE A 212 -17.90 -3.01 -3.04
N ARG A 213 -17.87 -2.79 -4.35
CA ARG A 213 -17.66 -3.84 -5.34
C ARG A 213 -16.26 -3.70 -5.88
N PHE A 214 -15.46 -4.75 -5.75
CA PHE A 214 -14.07 -4.81 -6.21
C PHE A 214 -13.99 -5.72 -7.42
N GLN A 215 -13.20 -5.32 -8.40
CA GLN A 215 -12.91 -6.09 -9.59
C GLN A 215 -11.38 -6.08 -9.81
N PRO A 216 -10.73 -7.26 -9.81
CA PRO A 216 -9.29 -7.33 -10.00
C PRO A 216 -8.95 -6.96 -11.44
N HIS A 217 -7.78 -6.35 -11.65
CA HIS A 217 -7.14 -6.33 -12.97
C HIS A 217 -6.55 -7.72 -13.24
N SER A 218 -7.42 -8.68 -13.51
CA SER A 218 -7.07 -10.09 -13.71
C SER A 218 -6.12 -10.25 -14.90
N GLY A 219 -4.87 -10.60 -14.62
CA GLY A 219 -3.82 -10.80 -15.63
C GLY A 219 -2.48 -10.13 -15.29
N ASP A 220 -2.45 -9.21 -14.32
CA ASP A 220 -1.21 -8.59 -13.86
C ASP A 220 -0.51 -9.47 -12.81
N THR A 221 0.65 -10.03 -13.18
CA THR A 221 1.51 -10.82 -12.29
C THR A 221 1.95 -10.04 -11.06
N LYS A 222 2.12 -8.70 -11.15
CA LYS A 222 2.47 -7.83 -10.02
C LYS A 222 1.35 -7.75 -8.98
N VAL A 223 0.11 -7.59 -9.44
CA VAL A 223 -1.07 -7.60 -8.56
C VAL A 223 -1.19 -8.96 -7.88
N ARG A 224 -1.04 -10.04 -8.65
CA ARG A 224 -1.12 -11.40 -8.09
C ARG A 224 -0.07 -11.63 -7.01
N SER A 225 1.21 -11.41 -7.32
CA SER A 225 2.30 -11.67 -6.38
C SER A 225 2.18 -10.82 -5.10
N PHE A 226 1.74 -9.57 -5.23
CA PHE A 226 1.53 -8.69 -4.08
C PHE A 226 0.46 -9.24 -3.12
N PHE A 227 -0.73 -9.60 -3.62
CA PHE A 227 -1.83 -10.05 -2.77
C PHE A 227 -1.70 -11.51 -2.29
N GLU A 228 -0.97 -12.36 -3.01
CA GLU A 228 -0.72 -13.74 -2.60
C GLU A 228 0.21 -13.85 -1.39
N GLY A 229 1.15 -12.92 -1.22
CA GLY A 229 2.12 -12.93 -0.11
C GLY A 229 2.99 -11.69 -0.03
N GLY A 230 3.29 -11.07 -1.18
CA GLY A 230 4.29 -10.02 -1.30
C GLY A 230 4.05 -8.74 -0.49
N TRP A 231 2.80 -8.44 -0.10
CA TRP A 231 2.51 -7.33 0.80
C TRP A 231 3.01 -7.62 2.23
N LEU A 232 2.84 -8.86 2.72
CA LEU A 232 3.21 -9.23 4.08
C LEU A 232 4.72 -9.31 4.21
N GLU A 233 5.42 -9.84 3.20
CA GLU A 233 6.89 -9.85 3.11
C GLU A 233 7.45 -8.43 3.30
N LYS A 234 6.92 -7.46 2.53
CA LYS A 234 7.31 -6.05 2.61
C LYS A 234 7.00 -5.44 3.97
N PHE A 235 5.85 -5.76 4.53
CA PHE A 235 5.45 -5.27 5.85
C PHE A 235 6.37 -5.79 6.97
N VAL A 236 6.71 -7.08 6.95
CA VAL A 236 7.66 -7.69 7.90
C VAL A 236 9.01 -7.00 7.79
N VAL A 237 9.53 -6.85 6.57
CA VAL A 237 10.80 -6.15 6.34
C VAL A 237 10.75 -4.72 6.90
N TYR A 238 9.68 -3.97 6.63
CA TYR A 238 9.48 -2.63 7.18
C TYR A 238 9.53 -2.62 8.71
N LYS A 239 8.80 -3.52 9.38
CA LYS A 239 8.77 -3.57 10.86
C LYS A 239 10.13 -3.90 11.45
N ILE A 240 10.85 -4.86 10.84
CA ILE A 240 12.18 -5.28 11.30
C ILE A 240 13.21 -4.17 11.06
N CYS A 241 13.26 -3.58 9.87
CA CYS A 241 14.15 -2.46 9.57
C CYS A 241 13.89 -1.28 10.51
N SER A 242 12.62 -0.95 10.77
CA SER A 242 12.25 0.14 11.67
C SER A 242 12.73 -0.12 13.10
N LEU A 243 12.55 -1.34 13.61
CA LEU A 243 13.02 -1.74 14.94
C LEU A 243 14.55 -1.69 15.05
N LEU A 244 15.26 -2.26 14.08
CA LEU A 244 16.72 -2.26 14.09
C LEU A 244 17.29 -0.85 14.00
N SER A 245 16.70 0.00 13.15
CA SER A 245 17.07 1.42 13.02
C SER A 245 16.81 2.18 14.31
N LEU A 246 15.68 1.92 14.99
CA LEU A 246 15.34 2.53 16.28
C LEU A 246 16.41 2.25 17.34
N HIS A 247 16.95 1.03 17.35
CA HIS A 247 18.01 0.61 18.28
C HIS A 247 19.43 0.90 17.78
N GLY A 248 19.60 1.59 16.64
CA GLY A 248 20.91 1.89 16.07
C GLY A 248 21.72 0.65 15.68
N ILE A 249 21.05 -0.47 15.42
CA ILE A 249 21.69 -1.74 15.07
C ILE A 249 22.01 -1.72 13.58
N ASN A 250 23.23 -2.12 13.22
CA ASN A 250 23.64 -2.21 11.84
C ASN A 250 23.08 -3.49 11.20
N PHE A 251 22.47 -3.34 10.03
CA PHE A 251 21.95 -4.48 9.28
C PHE A 251 22.06 -4.31 7.77
N GLU A 252 22.03 -5.44 7.07
CA GLU A 252 21.81 -5.53 5.62
C GLU A 252 20.70 -6.55 5.37
N TYR A 253 19.98 -6.45 4.25
CA TYR A 253 18.91 -7.40 3.96
C TYR A 253 18.65 -7.60 2.46
N LEU A 254 17.99 -8.73 2.16
CA LEU A 254 17.47 -9.09 0.86
C LEU A 254 16.00 -9.52 1.00
N ILE A 255 15.16 -9.13 0.04
CA ILE A 255 13.77 -9.58 -0.08
C ILE A 255 13.68 -10.50 -1.30
N ASN A 256 13.02 -11.64 -1.15
CA ASN A 256 12.84 -12.65 -2.19
C ASN A 256 14.15 -13.11 -2.88
N PRO A 257 15.31 -13.26 -2.17
CA PRO A 257 16.51 -13.76 -2.81
C PRO A 257 16.33 -15.21 -3.26
N HIS A 258 16.80 -15.49 -4.47
CA HIS A 258 16.88 -16.84 -5.00
C HIS A 258 18.26 -17.40 -4.73
N VAL A 259 18.33 -18.50 -3.96
CA VAL A 259 19.57 -19.13 -3.56
C VAL A 259 19.68 -20.56 -4.06
N SER A 260 20.89 -21.01 -4.35
CA SER A 260 21.24 -22.42 -4.44
C SER A 260 22.33 -22.74 -3.42
N TYR A 261 22.29 -23.96 -2.90
CA TYR A 261 23.31 -24.43 -1.97
C TYR A 261 24.35 -25.23 -2.75
N SER A 262 25.64 -25.09 -2.43
CA SER A 262 26.72 -25.74 -3.20
C SER A 262 26.63 -27.27 -3.29
N PHE A 263 25.87 -27.92 -2.41
CA PHE A 263 25.65 -29.38 -2.44
C PHE A 263 24.43 -29.79 -3.29
N GLU A 264 23.64 -28.82 -3.76
CA GLU A 264 22.42 -28.98 -4.56
C GLU A 264 22.31 -27.83 -5.59
N GLU A 265 23.37 -27.56 -6.36
CA GLU A 265 23.42 -26.39 -7.26
C GLU A 265 22.34 -26.36 -8.34
N SER A 266 21.80 -27.53 -8.71
CA SER A 266 20.71 -27.65 -9.69
C SER A 266 19.34 -27.25 -9.15
N LYS A 267 19.22 -27.01 -7.84
CA LYS A 267 17.97 -26.66 -7.18
C LYS A 267 18.02 -25.25 -6.62
N TYR A 268 16.98 -24.49 -6.90
CA TYR A 268 16.82 -23.12 -6.45
C TYR A 268 15.73 -23.04 -5.40
N TYR A 269 15.95 -22.13 -4.45
CA TYR A 269 15.04 -21.85 -3.36
C TYR A 269 14.85 -20.34 -3.28
N GLU A 270 13.60 -19.91 -3.20
CA GLU A 270 13.24 -18.53 -2.86
C GLU A 270 13.16 -18.44 -1.34
N LEU A 271 13.75 -17.39 -0.77
CA LEU A 271 13.61 -17.05 0.65
C LEU A 271 12.80 -15.76 0.74
N ASP A 272 11.84 -15.65 1.65
CA ASP A 272 10.96 -14.47 1.69
C ASP A 272 11.71 -13.20 2.13
N ALA A 273 12.44 -13.24 3.27
CA ALA A 273 13.37 -12.16 3.63
C ALA A 273 14.57 -12.67 4.43
N LEU A 274 15.77 -12.19 4.09
CA LEU A 274 17.03 -12.57 4.72
C LEU A 274 17.77 -11.33 5.19
N PHE A 275 18.16 -11.31 6.46
CA PHE A 275 18.89 -10.22 7.10
C PHE A 275 20.27 -10.69 7.54
N LEU A 276 21.23 -9.77 7.55
CA LEU A 276 22.47 -9.86 8.30
C LEU A 276 22.41 -8.78 9.39
N VAL A 277 22.28 -9.20 10.65
CA VAL A 277 22.24 -8.31 11.82
C VAL A 277 23.42 -8.65 12.71
N ASP A 278 24.28 -7.69 13.04
CA ASP A 278 25.52 -7.92 13.82
C ASP A 278 26.32 -9.15 13.36
N ASN A 279 26.52 -9.26 12.04
CA ASN A 279 27.21 -10.37 11.35
C ASN A 279 26.54 -11.75 11.51
N GLN A 280 25.24 -11.78 11.78
CA GLN A 280 24.48 -13.00 11.98
C GLN A 280 23.29 -13.03 11.03
N LEU A 281 23.16 -14.13 10.29
CA LEU A 281 22.02 -14.32 9.41
C LEU A 281 20.73 -14.54 10.20
N ILE A 282 19.66 -13.90 9.75
CA ILE A 282 18.31 -14.07 10.26
C ILE A 282 17.37 -14.24 9.07
N LEU A 283 16.62 -15.34 9.06
CA LEU A 283 15.64 -15.66 8.02
C LEU A 283 14.24 -15.39 8.54
N PHE A 284 13.43 -14.71 7.73
CA PHE A 284 11.99 -14.61 7.89
C PHE A 284 11.32 -15.33 6.72
N GLU A 285 10.55 -16.35 7.04
CA GLU A 285 9.60 -16.98 6.14
C GLU A 285 8.21 -16.43 6.47
N VAL A 286 7.46 -15.99 5.48
CA VAL A 286 6.24 -15.20 5.64
C VAL A 286 5.08 -15.89 4.93
N LYS A 287 3.98 -16.13 5.66
CA LYS A 287 2.84 -16.89 5.16
C LYS A 287 1.51 -16.22 5.45
N THR A 288 0.74 -16.02 4.40
CA THR A 288 -0.59 -15.40 4.44
C THR A 288 -1.74 -16.43 4.46
N GLY A 289 -1.47 -17.72 4.67
CA GLY A 289 -2.46 -18.80 4.55
C GLY A 289 -2.44 -19.83 5.70
N ASP A 290 -3.50 -20.63 5.80
CA ASP A 290 -3.84 -21.41 7.01
C ASP A 290 -3.09 -22.74 7.18
N LYS A 291 -2.19 -23.12 6.26
CA LYS A 291 -1.53 -24.45 6.27
C LYS A 291 -0.19 -24.49 7.01
N SER A 292 -0.18 -24.12 8.28
CA SER A 292 1.02 -24.03 9.14
C SER A 292 1.98 -25.24 9.03
N ASN A 293 1.46 -26.47 9.03
CA ASN A 293 2.28 -27.69 9.05
C ASN A 293 3.18 -27.92 7.82
N VAL A 294 2.78 -27.45 6.63
CA VAL A 294 3.61 -27.60 5.41
C VAL A 294 4.77 -26.61 5.42
N TYR A 295 4.55 -25.42 5.99
CA TYR A 295 5.53 -24.34 6.04
C TYR A 295 6.66 -24.60 7.03
N LEU A 296 6.35 -25.29 8.14
CA LEU A 296 7.36 -25.71 9.13
C LEU A 296 8.47 -26.56 8.51
N ASN A 297 8.12 -27.48 7.63
CA ASN A 297 9.10 -28.33 6.97
C ASN A 297 10.02 -27.48 6.07
N GLN A 298 9.48 -26.49 5.35
CA GLN A 298 10.27 -25.64 4.45
C GLN A 298 11.31 -24.81 5.21
N ILE A 299 10.88 -24.06 6.24
CA ILE A 299 11.80 -23.25 7.05
C ILE A 299 12.80 -24.11 7.83
N ASN A 300 12.37 -25.27 8.36
CA ASN A 300 13.26 -26.22 9.01
C ASN A 300 14.31 -26.77 8.05
N GLU A 301 13.98 -26.98 6.77
CA GLU A 301 14.99 -27.39 5.80
C GLU A 301 16.03 -26.26 5.61
N HIS A 302 15.61 -25.00 5.43
CA HIS A 302 16.51 -23.86 5.24
C HIS A 302 17.42 -23.57 6.44
N SER A 303 16.92 -23.73 7.66
CA SER A 303 17.66 -23.43 8.90
C SER A 303 18.74 -24.48 9.23
N LYS A 304 18.71 -25.67 8.63
CA LYS A 304 19.69 -26.75 8.91
C LYS A 304 21.14 -26.33 8.70
N ARG A 305 22.03 -26.99 9.45
CA ARG A 305 23.50 -26.78 9.44
C ARG A 305 24.16 -26.89 8.07
N ARG A 306 23.62 -27.71 7.16
CA ARG A 306 24.15 -27.85 5.79
C ARG A 306 23.75 -26.68 4.87
N ARG A 307 22.82 -25.82 5.31
CA ARG A 307 22.31 -24.65 4.59
C ARG A 307 22.69 -23.38 5.34
N LEU A 308 21.73 -22.63 5.88
CA LEU A 308 21.98 -21.34 6.53
C LEU A 308 22.49 -21.48 7.98
N ASN A 309 22.41 -22.68 8.56
CA ASN A 309 22.89 -22.97 9.93
C ASN A 309 22.35 -21.98 10.98
N LEU A 310 21.03 -21.82 10.99
CA LEU A 310 20.34 -20.86 11.85
C LEU A 310 19.91 -21.53 13.16
N SER A 311 20.10 -20.83 14.28
CA SER A 311 19.46 -21.19 15.55
C SER A 311 17.98 -20.78 15.55
N LYS A 312 17.18 -21.34 16.47
CA LYS A 312 15.77 -20.98 16.70
C LYS A 312 15.48 -19.48 16.67
N ASN A 313 16.30 -18.71 17.39
CA ASN A 313 16.16 -17.25 17.55
C ASN A 313 16.52 -16.44 16.30
N ARG A 314 16.83 -17.12 15.19
CA ARG A 314 17.25 -16.53 13.91
C ARG A 314 16.50 -17.08 12.70
N ALA A 315 15.51 -17.92 12.92
CA ALA A 315 14.64 -18.44 11.87
C ALA A 315 13.19 -18.20 12.30
N PHE A 316 12.53 -17.25 11.65
CA PHE A 316 11.19 -16.79 11.98
C PHE A 316 10.18 -17.25 10.94
N LEU A 317 9.08 -17.84 11.38
CA LEU A 317 7.90 -18.07 10.56
C LEU A 317 6.84 -17.04 10.96
N VAL A 318 6.56 -16.07 10.10
CA VAL A 318 5.53 -15.06 10.29
C VAL A 318 4.22 -15.54 9.65
N THR A 319 3.13 -15.53 10.41
CA THR A 319 1.81 -15.99 9.95
C THR A 319 0.68 -15.04 10.31
N LEU A 320 -0.37 -15.05 9.48
CA LEU A 320 -1.65 -14.36 9.74
C LEU A 320 -2.71 -15.26 10.37
N SER A 321 -2.49 -16.57 10.42
CA SER A 321 -3.52 -17.56 10.76
C SER A 321 -3.53 -17.98 12.22
N LEU A 322 -2.45 -17.74 12.96
CA LEU A 322 -2.29 -18.17 14.35
C LEU A 322 -2.50 -17.01 15.33
N THR A 323 -3.21 -17.29 16.40
CA THR A 323 -3.35 -16.42 17.58
C THR A 323 -2.05 -16.40 18.40
N ASP A 324 -1.94 -15.41 19.29
CA ASP A 324 -0.77 -15.27 20.17
C ASP A 324 -0.53 -16.54 21.00
N SER A 325 -1.60 -17.09 21.61
CA SER A 325 -1.55 -18.36 22.36
C SER A 325 -1.06 -19.52 21.51
N GLU A 326 -1.56 -19.65 20.28
CA GLU A 326 -1.11 -20.73 19.38
C GLU A 326 0.37 -20.56 19.01
N THR A 327 0.82 -19.34 18.70
CA THR A 327 2.23 -19.09 18.41
C THR A 327 3.14 -19.40 19.61
N GLU A 328 2.68 -19.11 20.84
CA GLU A 328 3.40 -19.48 22.05
C GLU A 328 3.46 -20.99 22.26
N ASP A 329 2.35 -21.70 22.07
CA ASP A 329 2.29 -23.17 22.12
C ASP A 329 3.26 -23.79 21.10
N TRP A 330 3.29 -23.26 19.88
CA TRP A 330 4.25 -23.67 18.86
C TRP A 330 5.70 -23.43 19.30
N ASN A 331 5.98 -22.26 19.84
CA ASN A 331 7.31 -21.90 20.33
C ASN A 331 7.76 -22.75 21.53
N ARG A 332 6.83 -23.23 22.37
CA ARG A 332 7.16 -24.18 23.45
C ARG A 332 7.53 -25.56 22.93
N ASN A 333 6.87 -26.01 21.85
CA ASN A 333 6.99 -27.38 21.35
C ASN A 333 7.98 -27.55 20.19
N ASN A 334 8.46 -26.47 19.58
CA ASN A 334 9.43 -26.50 18.48
C ASN A 334 10.75 -25.81 18.86
N ASN A 335 11.87 -26.51 18.68
CA ASN A 335 13.19 -26.02 19.07
C ASN A 335 14.02 -25.46 17.91
N ASN A 336 13.51 -25.48 16.68
CA ASN A 336 14.30 -25.14 15.49
C ASN A 336 13.97 -23.76 14.89
N ILE A 337 12.75 -23.26 15.13
CA ILE A 337 12.28 -21.98 14.58
C ILE A 337 11.42 -21.24 15.61
N THR A 338 11.30 -19.93 15.41
CA THR A 338 10.39 -19.06 16.14
C THR A 338 9.17 -18.76 15.28
N VAL A 339 7.98 -19.11 15.74
CA VAL A 339 6.72 -18.82 15.06
C VAL A 339 6.12 -17.55 15.67
N VAL A 340 5.73 -16.61 14.83
CA VAL A 340 5.19 -15.30 15.23
C VAL A 340 4.01 -14.91 14.35
N ASN A 341 3.13 -14.07 14.89
CA ASN A 341 2.09 -13.38 14.14
C ASN A 341 2.36 -11.87 14.13
N LEU A 342 1.45 -11.08 13.57
CA LEU A 342 1.64 -9.63 13.49
C LEU A 342 1.71 -8.93 14.86
N ASN A 343 1.05 -9.48 15.89
CA ASN A 343 0.99 -8.86 17.22
C ASN A 343 2.30 -9.02 17.98
N ASN A 344 2.94 -10.20 17.88
CA ASN A 344 4.13 -10.52 18.67
C ASN A 344 5.45 -10.49 17.89
N LEU A 345 5.42 -10.29 16.57
CA LEU A 345 6.61 -10.27 15.69
C LEU A 345 7.75 -9.42 16.24
N THR A 346 7.49 -8.14 16.54
CA THR A 346 8.55 -7.20 16.95
C THR A 346 9.11 -7.54 18.32
N ASN A 347 8.25 -7.91 19.28
CA ASN A 347 8.68 -8.29 20.63
C ASN A 347 9.48 -9.59 20.62
N CYS A 348 9.02 -10.62 19.91
CA CYS A 348 9.73 -11.87 19.80
C CYS A 348 11.09 -11.69 19.11
N PHE A 349 11.15 -10.88 18.05
CA PHE A 349 12.41 -10.60 17.36
C PHE A 349 13.38 -9.78 18.23
N ALA A 350 12.90 -8.75 18.92
CA ALA A 350 13.73 -7.96 19.84
C ALA A 350 14.33 -8.83 20.95
N ASN A 351 13.50 -9.65 21.61
CA ASN A 351 13.93 -10.61 22.61
C ASN A 351 14.97 -11.60 22.06
N SER A 352 14.86 -11.97 20.78
CA SER A 352 15.82 -12.88 20.12
C SER A 352 17.22 -12.28 19.97
N LEU A 353 17.29 -10.94 19.91
CA LEU A 353 18.52 -10.15 19.91
C LEU A 353 18.97 -9.76 21.33
N GLY A 354 18.26 -10.17 22.38
CA GLY A 354 18.52 -9.73 23.75
C GLY A 354 18.19 -8.25 23.99
N LEU A 355 17.39 -7.65 23.11
CA LEU A 355 16.86 -6.30 23.31
C LEU A 355 15.72 -6.41 24.32
N VAL A 356 15.71 -5.51 25.30
CA VAL A 356 14.63 -5.45 26.28
C VAL A 356 13.40 -4.88 25.56
N THR A 357 12.44 -5.75 25.23
CA THR A 357 11.06 -5.34 24.99
C THR A 357 10.24 -5.65 26.25
N THR A 358 10.48 -4.92 27.33
CA THR A 358 9.39 -4.70 28.28
C THR A 358 8.37 -3.79 27.60
N GLU A 359 7.11 -3.82 28.02
CA GLU A 359 6.12 -2.82 27.61
C GLU A 359 6.59 -1.36 27.85
N GLU A 360 7.67 -1.19 28.63
CA GLU A 360 8.43 0.05 28.84
C GLU A 360 9.19 0.53 27.59
N SER A 361 9.48 -0.34 26.61
CA SER A 361 10.11 0.02 25.33
C SER A 361 9.12 0.59 24.29
N LYS A 362 7.84 0.82 24.67
CA LYS A 362 7.01 1.84 24.01
C LYS A 362 7.55 3.27 24.25
N ILE A 363 8.51 3.43 25.16
CA ILE A 363 9.17 4.70 25.49
C ILE A 363 10.58 4.73 24.86
N GLN A 364 10.65 4.70 23.53
CA GLN A 364 11.69 5.50 22.89
C GLN A 364 10.96 6.50 22.01
N ALA A 365 10.48 7.55 22.68
CA ALA A 365 10.06 8.75 22.02
C ALA A 365 11.22 9.19 21.12
N SER A 366 10.98 9.34 19.82
CA SER A 366 12.00 9.81 18.88
C SER A 366 12.59 11.08 19.46
N ILE A 367 13.85 11.04 19.89
CA ILE A 367 14.51 12.22 20.45
C ILE A 367 14.89 13.06 19.25
N PHE A 368 14.01 13.98 18.91
CA PHE A 368 14.34 15.06 17.99
C PHE A 368 15.21 16.06 18.73
N SER A 369 16.21 16.64 18.07
CA SER A 369 16.66 17.98 18.42
C SER A 369 15.60 19.01 18.00
N THR A 370 15.67 20.22 18.57
CA THR A 370 14.79 21.35 18.21
C THR A 370 14.83 21.63 16.69
N GLU A 371 16.00 21.50 16.06
CA GLU A 371 16.18 21.69 14.61
C GLU A 371 15.51 20.60 13.77
N GLU A 372 15.60 19.34 14.20
CA GLU A 372 14.99 18.22 13.49
C GLU A 372 13.45 18.28 13.59
N LEU A 373 12.91 18.64 14.76
CA LEU A 373 11.46 18.82 14.92
C LEU A 373 10.96 20.02 14.10
N TYR A 374 11.71 21.13 14.11
CA TYR A 374 11.40 22.29 13.29
C TYR A 374 11.36 21.94 11.79
N THR A 375 12.33 21.14 11.34
CA THR A 375 12.41 20.66 9.95
C THR A 375 11.25 19.72 9.62
N PHE A 376 10.92 18.79 10.50
CA PHE A 376 9.78 17.89 10.37
C PHE A 376 8.46 18.67 10.19
N LEU A 377 8.20 19.66 11.05
CA LEU A 377 6.98 20.46 10.98
C LEU A 377 6.90 21.26 9.67
N ASN A 378 8.01 21.88 9.24
CA ASN A 378 8.04 22.59 7.94
C ASN A 378 7.79 21.64 6.77
N HIS A 379 8.33 20.42 6.77
CA HIS A 379 8.04 19.41 5.74
C HIS A 379 6.57 19.02 5.71
N LYS A 380 5.89 19.02 6.86
CA LYS A 380 4.44 18.84 6.97
C LYS A 380 3.63 20.10 6.65
N LYS A 381 4.29 21.16 6.13
CA LYS A 381 3.72 22.48 5.80
C LYS A 381 3.07 23.14 7.01
N LEU A 382 3.74 23.04 8.15
CA LEU A 382 3.37 23.67 9.41
C LEU A 382 4.52 24.56 9.86
N ARG A 383 4.23 25.83 10.14
CA ARG A 383 5.24 26.79 10.59
C ARG A 383 5.19 26.96 12.11
N PRO A 384 6.15 26.41 12.87
CA PRO A 384 6.10 26.47 14.33
C PRO A 384 6.60 27.80 14.92
N SER A 385 7.04 28.76 14.10
CA SER A 385 7.54 30.06 14.57
C SER A 385 6.45 30.85 15.33
N PRO A 386 6.66 31.19 16.62
CA PRO A 386 5.66 31.88 17.45
C PRO A 386 5.30 33.26 16.92
N GLU A 387 6.31 34.04 16.53
CA GLU A 387 6.13 35.42 16.05
C GLU A 387 5.24 35.46 14.81
N HIS A 388 5.56 34.66 13.78
CA HIS A 388 4.76 34.59 12.57
C HIS A 388 3.34 34.09 12.85
N ARG A 389 3.21 33.08 13.72
CA ARG A 389 1.92 32.48 14.08
C ARG A 389 1.01 33.49 14.77
N LEU A 390 1.49 34.16 15.82
CA LEU A 390 0.72 35.16 16.57
C LEU A 390 0.34 36.37 15.71
N ASN A 391 1.24 36.84 14.84
CA ASN A 391 0.95 37.94 13.91
C ASN A 391 -0.18 37.55 12.94
N VAL A 392 -0.13 36.35 12.35
CA VAL A 392 -1.17 35.85 11.45
C VAL A 392 -2.51 35.64 12.17
N ILE A 393 -2.51 35.08 13.39
CA ILE A 393 -3.74 34.88 14.18
C ILE A 393 -4.37 36.23 14.55
N THR A 394 -3.57 37.18 15.02
CA THR A 394 -4.04 38.53 15.38
C THR A 394 -4.69 39.22 14.19
N GLU A 395 -4.02 39.17 13.03
CA GLU A 395 -4.54 39.75 11.81
C GLU A 395 -5.75 38.97 11.26
N LEU A 396 -5.79 37.65 11.45
CA LEU A 396 -6.96 36.84 11.11
C LEU A 396 -8.19 37.30 11.89
N VAL A 397 -8.09 37.43 13.22
CA VAL A 397 -9.20 37.88 14.06
C VAL A 397 -9.65 39.28 13.63
N SER A 398 -8.71 40.20 13.39
CA SER A 398 -9.04 41.54 12.88
C SER A 398 -9.74 41.49 11.53
N THR A 399 -9.23 40.69 10.59
CA THR A 399 -9.76 40.55 9.23
C THR A 399 -11.19 40.01 9.29
N ILE A 400 -11.43 38.93 10.03
CA ILE A 400 -12.75 38.30 10.18
C ILE A 400 -13.75 39.27 10.81
N LYS A 401 -13.36 40.02 11.86
CA LYS A 401 -14.23 41.01 12.52
C LYS A 401 -14.65 42.16 11.60
N SER A 402 -13.82 42.48 10.62
CA SER A 402 -14.07 43.55 9.65
C SER A 402 -14.80 43.09 8.38
N LEU A 403 -15.22 41.82 8.30
CA LEU A 403 -15.90 41.31 7.09
C LEU A 403 -17.32 41.87 6.97
N GLU A 404 -17.57 42.58 5.88
CA GLU A 404 -18.92 42.96 5.45
C GLU A 404 -19.65 41.78 4.77
N GLU A 405 -18.89 40.94 4.05
CA GLU A 405 -19.39 39.73 3.38
C GLU A 405 -18.46 38.53 3.66
N PRO A 406 -19.00 37.29 3.70
CA PRO A 406 -18.19 36.08 3.86
C PRO A 406 -17.15 35.92 2.74
N LEU A 407 -15.93 35.54 3.10
CA LEU A 407 -14.83 35.36 2.16
C LEU A 407 -14.35 33.91 2.13
N THR A 408 -13.84 33.47 0.98
CA THR A 408 -13.19 32.16 0.86
C THR A 408 -11.85 32.14 1.61
N PHE A 409 -11.37 30.92 1.88
CA PHE A 409 -10.06 30.73 2.52
C PHE A 409 -8.90 31.41 1.77
N ASN A 410 -8.94 31.38 0.43
CA ASN A 410 -7.91 31.97 -0.40
C ASN A 410 -7.91 33.51 -0.35
N GLU A 411 -9.08 34.12 -0.25
CA GLU A 411 -9.23 35.58 -0.14
C GLU A 411 -8.75 36.08 1.22
N ILE A 412 -9.13 35.39 2.30
CA ILE A 412 -8.64 35.69 3.66
C ILE A 412 -7.11 35.55 3.71
N ARG A 413 -6.55 34.45 3.18
CA ARG A 413 -5.09 34.26 3.08
C ARG A 413 -4.42 35.42 2.34
N ASN A 414 -4.98 35.83 1.20
CA ASN A 414 -4.38 36.91 0.40
C ASN A 414 -4.41 38.25 1.14
N LYS A 415 -5.54 38.61 1.78
CA LYS A 415 -5.68 39.85 2.57
C LYS A 415 -4.67 39.91 3.72
N ILE A 416 -4.55 38.82 4.49
CA ILE A 416 -3.62 38.75 5.62
C ILE A 416 -2.17 38.84 5.14
N ALA A 417 -1.81 38.09 4.08
CA ALA A 417 -0.47 38.10 3.54
C ALA A 417 -0.06 39.50 3.03
N GLU A 418 -0.97 40.22 2.38
CA GLU A 418 -0.74 41.58 1.90
C GLU A 418 -0.57 42.57 3.05
N LYS A 419 -1.45 42.51 4.06
CA LYS A 419 -1.42 43.43 5.19
C LYS A 419 -0.20 43.24 6.09
N LEU A 420 0.23 42.00 6.29
CA LEU A 420 1.43 41.68 7.06
C LEU A 420 2.72 41.74 6.22
N GLN A 421 2.63 41.96 4.91
CA GLN A 421 3.76 41.94 3.97
C GLN A 421 4.61 40.65 4.05
N ILE A 422 3.94 39.51 4.23
CA ILE A 422 4.58 38.18 4.30
C ILE A 422 4.18 37.30 3.12
N SER A 423 4.86 36.17 2.94
CA SER A 423 4.55 35.26 1.84
C SER A 423 3.17 34.61 2.00
N LYS A 424 2.47 34.41 0.86
CA LYS A 424 1.18 33.70 0.84
C LYS A 424 1.31 32.26 1.36
N ALA A 425 2.43 31.61 1.10
CA ALA A 425 2.72 30.27 1.59
C ALA A 425 2.78 30.24 3.12
N LEU A 426 3.53 31.16 3.73
CA LEU A 426 3.64 31.27 5.19
C LEU A 426 2.27 31.49 5.85
N THR A 427 1.48 32.40 5.28
CA THR A 427 0.12 32.67 5.76
C THR A 427 -0.77 31.44 5.65
N GLU A 428 -0.67 30.72 4.51
CA GLU A 428 -1.45 29.52 4.26
C GLU A 428 -1.16 28.40 5.26
N GLU A 429 0.11 28.17 5.59
CA GLU A 429 0.52 27.11 6.52
C GLU A 429 -0.09 27.31 7.92
N ILE A 430 -0.09 28.55 8.40
CA ILE A 430 -0.71 28.90 9.70
C ILE A 430 -2.23 28.80 9.62
N LEU A 431 -2.87 29.38 8.59
CA LEU A 431 -4.33 29.31 8.45
C LEU A 431 -4.84 27.88 8.26
N ARG A 432 -4.05 27.01 7.61
CA ARG A 432 -4.39 25.59 7.49
C ARG A 432 -4.39 24.92 8.87
N ALA A 433 -3.46 25.26 9.76
CA ALA A 433 -3.47 24.71 11.12
C ALA A 433 -4.77 25.08 11.87
N ILE A 434 -5.18 26.34 11.79
CA ILE A 434 -6.44 26.82 12.38
C ILE A 434 -7.66 26.10 11.76
N ARG A 435 -7.63 25.87 10.44
CA ARG A 435 -8.68 25.14 9.73
C ARG A 435 -8.77 23.67 10.14
N ARG A 436 -7.63 23.01 10.42
CA ARG A 436 -7.63 21.61 10.92
C ARG A 436 -8.31 21.49 12.27
N SER A 437 -8.21 22.53 13.10
CA SER A 437 -8.89 22.64 14.39
C SER A 437 -10.36 23.09 14.28
N SER A 438 -10.94 23.12 13.08
CA SER A 438 -12.36 23.46 12.83
C SER A 438 -12.80 24.81 13.43
N CYS A 439 -11.89 25.78 13.51
CA CYS A 439 -12.15 27.07 14.14
C CYS A 439 -12.90 28.05 13.23
N PHE A 440 -13.02 27.79 11.94
CA PHE A 440 -13.77 28.64 11.01
C PHE A 440 -15.25 28.26 11.00
N VAL A 441 -16.14 29.23 10.80
CA VAL A 441 -17.57 28.98 10.64
C VAL A 441 -18.12 29.57 9.34
N ASN A 442 -19.04 28.86 8.71
CA ASN A 442 -19.72 29.31 7.50
C ASN A 442 -20.92 30.21 7.84
N ALA A 443 -21.65 30.65 6.81
CA ALA A 443 -22.79 31.55 6.98
C ALA A 443 -23.95 30.95 7.81
N GLU A 444 -24.07 29.62 7.79
CA GLU A 444 -25.08 28.83 8.50
C GLU A 444 -24.66 28.49 9.93
N GLY A 445 -23.45 28.90 10.36
CA GLY A 445 -22.89 28.59 11.67
C GLY A 445 -22.25 27.20 11.77
N GLY A 446 -22.15 26.47 10.66
CA GLY A 446 -21.45 25.19 10.58
C GLY A 446 -19.93 25.35 10.59
N SER A 447 -19.24 24.43 11.27
CA SER A 447 -17.78 24.44 11.33
C SER A 447 -17.14 24.07 9.99
N ILE A 448 -16.12 24.84 9.59
CA ILE A 448 -15.31 24.61 8.40
C ILE A 448 -14.01 23.95 8.84
N SER A 449 -13.79 22.72 8.36
CA SER A 449 -12.63 21.90 8.71
C SER A 449 -11.72 21.65 7.51
N GLN A 450 -10.69 20.84 7.70
CA GLN A 450 -9.81 20.37 6.62
C GLN A 450 -10.55 19.57 5.53
N PHE A 451 -11.73 19.03 5.82
CA PHE A 451 -12.53 18.24 4.88
C PHE A 451 -13.55 19.09 4.11
N THR A 452 -13.83 20.30 4.56
CA THR A 452 -14.69 21.25 3.85
C THR A 452 -13.97 21.76 2.59
N GLN A 453 -14.70 22.08 1.51
CA GLN A 453 -14.10 22.64 0.30
C GLN A 453 -13.50 24.03 0.59
N LEU A 454 -12.39 24.39 -0.08
CA LEU A 454 -11.74 25.70 0.10
C LEU A 454 -12.56 26.87 -0.43
N SER A 455 -13.51 26.59 -1.33
CA SER A 455 -14.49 27.53 -1.87
C SER A 455 -15.63 27.84 -0.91
N GLU A 456 -15.75 27.11 0.21
CA GLU A 456 -16.76 27.40 1.23
C GLU A 456 -16.48 28.79 1.86
N PRO A 457 -17.45 29.73 1.84
CA PRO A 457 -17.28 31.04 2.43
C PRO A 457 -17.20 30.99 3.96
N ILE A 458 -16.17 31.62 4.49
CA ILE A 458 -15.94 31.81 5.92
C ILE A 458 -16.60 33.12 6.33
N LYS A 459 -17.57 33.04 7.26
CA LYS A 459 -18.24 34.21 7.83
C LYS A 459 -17.63 34.63 9.16
N GLY A 460 -17.06 33.68 9.91
CA GLY A 460 -16.62 33.93 11.27
C GLY A 460 -15.61 32.94 11.78
N LEU A 461 -15.27 33.12 13.06
CA LEU A 461 -14.48 32.19 13.85
C LEU A 461 -15.33 31.67 15.01
N LEU A 462 -15.10 30.42 15.41
CA LEU A 462 -15.69 29.82 16.59
C LEU A 462 -15.14 30.45 17.88
N PHE A 463 -13.88 30.87 17.84
CA PHE A 463 -13.19 31.54 18.94
C PHE A 463 -12.57 32.84 18.43
N GLU A 464 -12.77 33.94 19.15
CA GLU A 464 -12.14 35.23 18.84
C GLU A 464 -10.91 35.52 19.70
N ASP A 465 -10.69 34.70 20.73
CA ASP A 465 -9.53 34.82 21.62
C ASP A 465 -8.27 34.30 20.91
N ILE A 466 -7.28 35.18 20.79
CA ILE A 466 -5.99 34.90 20.16
C ILE A 466 -5.29 33.73 20.85
N SER A 467 -5.33 33.66 22.18
CA SER A 467 -4.68 32.59 22.95
C SER A 467 -5.32 31.23 22.69
N VAL A 468 -6.65 31.19 22.55
CA VAL A 468 -7.39 29.96 22.23
C VAL A 468 -7.06 29.49 20.82
N LEU A 469 -7.03 30.40 19.85
CA LEU A 469 -6.67 30.07 18.47
C LEU A 469 -5.20 29.62 18.35
N ASP A 470 -4.29 30.21 19.13
CA ASP A 470 -2.89 29.79 19.18
C ASP A 470 -2.76 28.38 19.76
N SER A 471 -3.45 28.11 20.87
CA SER A 471 -3.57 26.76 21.44
C SER A 471 -4.08 25.75 20.42
N LYS A 472 -5.06 26.13 19.59
CA LYS A 472 -5.57 25.27 18.51
C LYS A 472 -4.57 25.04 17.38
N CYS A 473 -3.67 25.98 17.09
CA CYS A 473 -2.55 25.72 16.20
C CYS A 473 -1.56 24.72 16.82
N ILE A 474 -1.24 24.90 18.10
CA ILE A 474 -0.30 24.04 18.84
C ILE A 474 -0.83 22.61 18.92
N GLU A 475 -2.13 22.42 19.21
CA GLU A 475 -2.80 21.12 19.15
C GLU A 475 -2.67 20.47 17.77
N THR A 476 -2.76 21.24 16.68
CA THR A 476 -2.55 20.70 15.32
C THR A 476 -1.11 20.26 15.09
N TYR A 477 -0.13 21.00 15.62
CA TYR A 477 1.28 20.61 15.53
C TYR A 477 1.53 19.33 16.34
N ALA A 478 1.05 19.29 17.58
CA ALA A 478 1.13 18.12 18.45
C ALA A 478 0.44 16.89 17.81
N SER A 479 -0.74 17.08 17.22
CA SER A 479 -1.45 16.03 16.50
C SER A 479 -0.63 15.49 15.33
N THR A 480 0.03 16.36 14.58
CA THR A 480 0.89 15.97 13.46
C THR A 480 2.11 15.17 13.93
N VAL A 481 2.69 15.55 15.08
CA VAL A 481 3.80 14.82 15.69
C VAL A 481 3.32 13.47 16.21
N VAL A 482 2.17 13.40 16.88
CA VAL A 482 1.58 12.16 17.41
C VAL A 482 1.19 11.20 16.30
N ALA A 483 0.69 11.69 15.16
CA ALA A 483 0.31 10.85 14.03
C ALA A 483 1.51 10.06 13.47
N GLU A 484 2.71 10.65 13.48
CA GLU A 484 3.94 10.00 13.01
C GLU A 484 4.69 9.29 14.15
N TYR A 485 4.62 9.86 15.36
CA TYR A 485 5.33 9.41 16.55
C TYR A 485 4.36 9.35 17.75
N PRO A 486 3.53 8.28 17.85
CA PRO A 486 2.44 8.19 18.83
C PRO A 486 2.87 8.31 20.31
N ASN A 487 4.13 8.07 20.60
CA ASN A 487 4.70 8.11 21.95
C ASN A 487 5.60 9.34 22.19
N TYR A 488 5.64 10.30 21.26
CA TYR A 488 6.54 11.46 21.34
C TYR A 488 6.41 12.22 22.67
N PHE A 489 5.18 12.51 23.09
CA PHE A 489 4.87 13.25 24.32
C PHE A 489 4.94 12.41 25.61
N ASN A 490 5.36 11.13 25.53
CA ASN A 490 5.57 10.33 26.74
C ASN A 490 6.92 10.64 27.43
N SER A 491 7.78 11.44 26.79
CA SER A 491 9.08 11.86 27.31
C SER A 491 9.07 13.34 27.69
N LEU A 492 9.46 13.66 28.92
CA LEU A 492 9.59 15.04 29.39
C LEU A 492 10.61 15.84 28.56
N GLN A 493 11.66 15.18 28.07
CA GLN A 493 12.65 15.81 27.21
C GLN A 493 12.03 16.21 25.86
N ASN A 494 11.19 15.36 25.28
CA ASN A 494 10.51 15.66 24.02
C ASN A 494 9.42 16.72 24.19
N ILE A 495 8.72 16.74 25.32
CA ILE A 495 7.82 17.84 25.67
C ILE A 495 8.58 19.16 25.62
N LYS A 496 9.73 19.26 26.30
CA LYS A 496 10.57 20.47 26.27
C LYS A 496 11.03 20.85 24.86
N ILE A 497 11.46 19.88 24.06
CA ILE A 497 11.91 20.14 22.68
C ILE A 497 10.76 20.65 21.82
N PHE A 498 9.56 20.09 21.98
CA PHE A 498 8.37 20.60 21.31
C PHE A 498 8.04 22.03 21.74
N GLU A 499 8.05 22.29 23.04
CA GLU A 499 7.78 23.62 23.60
C GLU A 499 8.80 24.66 23.12
N GLU A 500 10.09 24.30 23.08
CA GLU A 500 11.15 25.14 22.53
C GLU A 500 10.97 25.37 21.02
N THR A 501 10.60 24.33 20.27
CA THR A 501 10.43 24.41 18.81
C THR A 501 9.22 25.27 18.41
N VAL A 502 8.11 25.11 19.13
CA VAL A 502 6.82 25.77 18.87
C VAL A 502 6.72 27.12 19.59
N GLY A 503 7.58 27.34 20.58
CA GLY A 503 7.64 28.50 21.48
C GLY A 503 6.35 28.71 22.27
N ALA A 504 5.71 27.63 22.71
CA ALA A 504 4.51 27.61 23.54
C ALA A 504 4.38 26.27 24.29
N GLU A 505 3.59 26.24 25.36
CA GLU A 505 3.38 25.03 26.16
C GLU A 505 2.77 23.89 25.33
N ALA A 506 3.20 22.65 25.59
CA ALA A 506 2.62 21.49 24.95
C ALA A 506 1.17 21.29 25.44
N PRO A 507 0.28 20.70 24.61
CA PRO A 507 -1.05 20.34 25.08
C PRO A 507 -0.98 19.40 26.27
N ASP A 508 -1.96 19.51 27.18
CA ASP A 508 -2.04 18.62 28.34
C ASP A 508 -2.21 17.16 27.94
N ILE A 509 -1.96 16.26 28.90
CA ILE A 509 -1.96 14.82 28.64
C ILE A 509 -3.33 14.30 28.18
N GLU A 510 -4.42 14.92 28.64
CA GLU A 510 -5.78 14.55 28.23
C GLU A 510 -6.00 14.88 26.75
N THR A 511 -5.61 16.08 26.35
CA THR A 511 -5.65 16.57 24.97
C THR A 511 -4.76 15.71 24.08
N ILE A 512 -3.52 15.41 24.50
CA ILE A 512 -2.61 14.51 23.78
C ILE A 512 -3.25 13.12 23.58
N ASN A 513 -3.90 12.55 24.59
CA ASN A 513 -4.58 11.27 24.47
C ASN A 513 -5.78 11.34 23.50
N GLN A 514 -6.56 12.43 23.53
CA GLN A 514 -7.61 12.65 22.55
C GLN A 514 -7.07 12.77 21.12
N LEU A 515 -5.93 13.46 20.94
CA LEU A 515 -5.27 13.57 19.63
C LEU A 515 -4.75 12.20 19.15
N LYS A 516 -4.23 11.35 20.04
CA LYS A 516 -3.86 9.96 19.70
C LYS A 516 -5.07 9.19 19.18
N LEU A 517 -6.19 9.25 19.88
CA LEU A 517 -7.43 8.56 19.48
C LEU A 517 -7.95 9.07 18.13
N ARG A 518 -7.89 10.39 17.86
CA ARG A 518 -8.29 11.00 16.58
C ARG A 518 -7.37 10.66 15.40
N ASN A 519 -6.15 10.18 15.65
CA ASN A 519 -5.20 9.78 14.61
C ASN A 519 -5.17 8.26 14.38
N ILE A 520 -5.77 7.49 15.30
CA ILE A 520 -5.96 6.04 15.20
C ILE A 520 -7.26 5.71 14.42
N ASN A 521 -8.23 6.63 14.47
CA ASN A 521 -9.43 6.64 13.66
C ASN A 521 -9.21 7.47 12.39
#